data_AF-T0C098-F1
#
_entry.id   AF-T0C098-F1
#
_cell.length_a   1.000
_cell.length_b   1.000
_cell.length_c   1.000
_cell.angle_alpha   90.00
_cell.angle_beta   90.00
_cell.angle_gamma   90.00
#
_symmetry.space_group_name_H-M   'P 1'
#
loop_
_entity.id
_entity.type
_entity.pdbx_description
1 polymer ?
#
loop_
_entity_poly.entity_id
_entity_poly.type
_entity_poly.pdbx_seq_one_letter_code
_entity_poly.pdbx_strand_id
1 'polypeptide(L)'
;MSKILIGLMLVCYTLAANASDHQLNFSFNGGDNDVQVLAKEVEVTKYKEEPYEGTCYRQIPYQETECGYETDYRRECRWEPSRQVCETDYDYQCRYETKYRRECTRGPSRQECRTVPGQRVCRTVNGRQECRQRDSRRVCETKPGREICRSVPYQDRVCRNVPIRRCHTRPGRNICDNVPYQKYVCRDVTKYRSEPYSCTKTRTVAYKEMENVTHKVKVQYLGAIDKADANFTLKFSDELKSFDTLVQNLNKEATQVNFQVSDFTRTSDYSYESTLKVEFFDLDEAKAPILVNPEKVKVGIKGQFELELSNYTEGMEQLRAEIVVYDKEKKKIHFKKIIDLLTFNKSLLENGNILFKEELKKHGFEKIKKFPLGPFEKARELKVTLTFFPLVSKVPGQELKSVTYTLNTKAKF
;
A
#
# COMPACT_ATOMS: atom_id res chain seq x y z
N MET A 1 -16.51 66.03 -10.12
CA MET A 1 -15.29 65.61 -9.42
C MET A 1 -15.67 64.53 -8.43
N SER A 2 -15.18 63.32 -8.66
CA SER A 2 -15.55 62.08 -7.98
C SER A 2 -14.74 61.88 -6.71
N LYS A 3 -15.39 61.48 -5.61
CA LYS A 3 -14.75 60.75 -4.51
C LYS A 3 -15.72 59.67 -4.01
N ILE A 4 -15.55 58.48 -4.58
CA ILE A 4 -16.07 57.21 -4.09
C ILE A 4 -15.03 56.70 -3.08
N LEU A 5 -15.41 56.61 -1.80
CA LEU A 5 -14.62 55.94 -0.77
C LEU A 5 -15.24 54.54 -0.58
N ILE A 6 -14.60 53.52 -1.15
CA ILE A 6 -14.91 52.11 -0.92
C ILE A 6 -14.26 51.72 0.41
N GLY A 7 -15.09 51.46 1.42
CA GLY A 7 -14.69 50.80 2.65
C GLY A 7 -14.56 49.31 2.39
N LEU A 8 -13.32 48.81 2.35
CA LEU A 8 -13.00 47.40 2.31
C LEU A 8 -12.75 46.95 3.76
N MET A 9 -13.82 46.56 4.46
CA MET A 9 -13.74 46.00 5.80
C MET A 9 -13.35 44.51 5.67
N LEU A 10 -12.05 44.23 5.72
CA LEU A 10 -11.51 42.88 5.83
C LEU A 10 -11.60 42.46 7.30
N VAL A 11 -12.70 41.82 7.67
CA VAL A 11 -12.88 41.25 9.01
C VAL A 11 -12.21 39.87 9.04
N CYS A 12 -10.93 39.84 9.41
CA CYS A 12 -10.29 38.62 9.91
C CYS A 12 -10.72 38.42 11.36
N TYR A 13 -11.78 37.62 11.59
CA TYR A 13 -12.04 37.07 12.92
C TYR A 13 -10.99 35.97 13.21
N THR A 14 -9.88 36.35 13.83
CA THR A 14 -9.00 35.38 14.49
C THR A 14 -9.61 35.05 15.85
N LEU A 15 -10.38 33.96 15.93
CA LEU A 15 -10.75 33.36 17.20
C LEU A 15 -9.46 32.85 17.86
N ALA A 16 -8.95 33.59 18.84
CA ALA A 16 -7.91 33.12 19.74
C ALA A 16 -8.54 32.05 20.66
N ALA A 17 -8.50 30.80 20.21
CA ALA A 17 -8.83 29.66 21.05
C ALA A 17 -7.82 29.60 22.22
N ASN A 18 -8.32 29.45 23.44
CA ASN A 18 -7.52 29.21 24.63
C ASN A 18 -6.83 27.84 24.50
N ALA A 19 -5.65 27.82 23.88
CA ALA A 19 -4.79 26.66 23.82
C ALA A 19 -4.16 26.46 25.20
N SER A 20 -4.71 25.55 26.02
CA SER A 20 -3.90 24.93 27.07
C SER A 20 -2.79 24.13 26.38
N ASP A 21 -1.55 24.23 26.85
CA ASP A 21 -0.25 23.95 26.19
C ASP A 21 -0.13 22.81 25.16
N HIS A 22 -1.05 21.85 25.08
CA HIS A 22 -1.00 20.70 24.18
C HIS A 22 -2.32 20.38 23.44
N GLN A 23 -3.38 21.18 23.62
CA GLN A 23 -4.68 20.91 23.04
C GLN A 23 -5.38 22.17 22.54
N LEU A 24 -6.07 22.03 21.41
CA LEU A 24 -6.88 23.07 20.80
C LEU A 24 -8.33 22.60 20.78
N ASN A 25 -9.21 23.38 21.40
CA ASN A 25 -10.64 23.12 21.40
C ASN A 25 -11.34 24.13 20.48
N PHE A 26 -12.18 23.63 19.58
CA PHE A 26 -13.05 24.46 18.75
C PHE A 26 -14.41 23.79 18.58
N SER A 27 -15.43 24.61 18.36
CA SER A 27 -16.83 24.18 18.20
C SER A 27 -17.32 24.48 16.80
N PHE A 28 -18.07 23.56 16.21
CA PHE A 28 -18.77 23.75 14.96
C PHE A 28 -20.23 24.09 15.20
N ASN A 29 -20.65 25.31 14.85
CA ASN A 29 -22.02 25.81 14.97
C ASN A 29 -22.53 26.37 13.62
N GLY A 30 -22.38 25.63 12.53
CA GLY A 30 -22.85 26.06 11.19
C GLY A 30 -21.93 27.04 10.46
N GLY A 31 -20.64 27.09 10.79
CA GLY A 31 -19.64 27.95 10.13
C GLY A 31 -19.07 27.35 8.83
N ASP A 32 -18.27 28.13 8.11
CA ASP A 32 -17.52 27.68 6.93
C ASP A 32 -16.24 26.92 7.33
N ASN A 33 -15.53 26.39 6.32
CA ASN A 33 -14.22 25.76 6.48
C ASN A 33 -13.28 26.65 7.29
N ASP A 34 -12.62 26.06 8.29
CA ASP A 34 -11.80 26.78 9.25
C ASP A 34 -10.37 26.29 9.25
N VAL A 35 -9.43 27.16 9.58
CA VAL A 35 -8.01 26.82 9.70
C VAL A 35 -7.62 26.93 11.16
N GLN A 36 -7.36 25.76 11.75
CA GLN A 36 -7.03 25.63 13.15
C GLN A 36 -5.53 25.45 13.32
N VAL A 37 -4.91 26.23 14.21
CA VAL A 37 -3.46 26.19 14.43
C VAL A 37 -3.17 25.63 15.81
N LEU A 38 -2.58 24.44 15.83
CA LEU A 38 -2.09 23.81 17.05
C LEU A 38 -0.59 24.13 17.19
N ALA A 39 -0.18 24.68 18.32
CA ALA A 39 1.21 25.07 18.58
C ALA A 39 1.69 24.56 19.93
N LYS A 40 2.97 24.19 20.02
CA LYS A 40 3.63 23.72 21.25
C LYS A 40 5.12 24.02 21.21
N GLU A 41 5.67 24.55 22.30
CA GLU A 41 7.11 24.71 22.46
C GLU A 41 7.76 23.39 22.89
N VAL A 42 8.84 23.00 22.25
CA VAL A 42 9.55 21.74 22.50
C VAL A 42 11.04 22.00 22.58
N GLU A 43 11.68 21.42 23.59
CA GLU A 43 13.13 21.45 23.73
C GLU A 43 13.76 20.46 22.73
N VAL A 44 14.51 20.96 21.75
CA VAL A 44 15.19 20.14 20.75
C VAL A 44 16.71 20.17 20.97
N THR A 45 17.37 19.05 20.69
CA THR A 45 18.84 18.99 20.71
C THR A 45 19.37 19.30 19.32
N LYS A 46 20.12 20.38 19.20
CA LYS A 46 20.83 20.77 17.96
C LYS A 46 22.34 20.63 18.14
N TYR A 47 23.06 20.66 17.04
CA TYR A 47 24.52 20.52 17.03
C TYR A 47 25.13 21.74 16.37
N LYS A 48 26.16 22.31 17.01
CA LYS A 48 27.00 23.36 16.42
C LYS A 48 28.45 22.90 16.39
N GLU A 49 29.19 23.39 15.42
CA GLU A 49 30.65 23.23 15.37
C GLU A 49 31.30 24.32 16.22
N GLU A 50 32.10 23.90 17.19
CA GLU A 50 32.90 24.81 18.01
C GLU A 50 34.39 24.59 17.72
N PRO A 51 35.14 25.66 17.40
CA PRO A 51 36.59 25.57 17.30
C PRO A 51 37.19 25.37 18.71
N TYR A 52 38.20 24.51 18.81
CA TYR A 52 38.99 24.33 20.01
C TYR A 52 40.48 24.22 19.66
N GLU A 53 41.32 24.67 20.58
CA GLU A 53 42.76 24.55 20.44
C GLU A 53 43.19 23.09 20.61
N GLY A 54 43.94 22.58 19.64
CA GLY A 54 44.47 21.24 19.64
C GLY A 54 45.92 21.20 19.18
N THR A 55 46.51 20.01 19.31
CA THR A 55 47.86 19.75 18.80
C THR A 55 47.77 18.99 17.49
N CYS A 56 48.40 19.54 16.45
CA CYS A 56 48.62 18.88 15.16
C CYS A 56 50.10 18.52 15.03
N TYR A 57 50.43 17.60 14.12
CA TYR A 57 51.81 17.18 13.89
C TYR A 57 52.21 17.50 12.45
N ARG A 58 53.38 18.11 12.27
CA ARG A 58 54.01 18.32 10.96
C ARG A 58 55.30 17.52 10.87
N GLN A 59 55.62 17.04 9.68
CA GLN A 59 56.89 16.38 9.41
C GLN A 59 57.96 17.43 9.09
N ILE A 60 59.05 17.44 9.85
CA ILE A 60 60.21 18.30 9.58
C ILE A 60 61.35 17.43 9.07
N PRO A 61 61.86 17.68 7.86
CA PRO A 61 63.01 16.95 7.33
C PRO A 61 64.30 17.37 8.05
N TYR A 62 65.17 16.40 8.33
CA TYR A 62 66.54 16.61 8.80
C TYR A 62 67.51 15.66 8.09
N GLN A 63 68.77 16.06 7.98
CA GLN A 63 69.81 15.23 7.36
C GLN A 63 70.53 14.40 8.44
N GLU A 64 70.74 13.12 8.16
CA GLU A 64 71.54 12.23 8.99
C GLU A 64 72.49 11.45 8.08
N THR A 65 73.78 11.43 8.41
CA THR A 65 74.75 10.64 7.65
C THR A 65 74.70 9.20 8.13
N GLU A 66 74.24 8.29 7.27
CA GLU A 66 74.25 6.86 7.54
C GLU A 66 75.43 6.21 6.81
N CYS A 67 76.20 5.41 7.54
CA CYS A 67 77.34 4.68 7.00
C CYS A 67 77.12 3.17 7.13
N GLY A 68 77.47 2.43 6.09
CA GLY A 68 77.35 0.98 6.07
C GLY A 68 78.31 0.32 5.09
N TYR A 69 78.47 -1.00 5.22
CA TYR A 69 79.16 -1.79 4.22
C TYR A 69 78.21 -2.10 3.07
N GLU A 70 78.57 -1.65 1.87
CA GLU A 70 77.91 -2.00 0.63
C GLU A 70 78.74 -3.05 -0.11
N THR A 71 78.08 -4.06 -0.69
CA THR A 71 78.76 -5.06 -1.51
C THR A 71 78.87 -4.55 -2.94
N ASP A 72 80.11 -4.32 -3.39
CA ASP A 72 80.43 -3.96 -4.77
C ASP A 72 81.14 -5.14 -5.45
N TYR A 73 81.24 -5.15 -6.77
CA TYR A 73 81.72 -6.32 -7.52
C TYR A 73 82.89 -5.96 -8.43
N ARG A 74 83.97 -6.74 -8.37
CA ARG A 74 85.10 -6.62 -9.30
C ARG A 74 85.12 -7.81 -10.26
N ARG A 75 85.46 -7.57 -11.53
CA ARG A 75 85.46 -8.61 -12.56
C ARG A 75 86.82 -9.31 -12.60
N GLU A 76 86.82 -10.62 -12.36
CA GLU A 76 88.01 -11.48 -12.46
C GLU A 76 87.79 -12.52 -13.57
N CYS A 77 88.79 -12.73 -14.44
CA CYS A 77 88.65 -13.60 -15.62
C CYS A 77 89.60 -14.80 -15.58
N ARG A 78 89.11 -15.97 -16.01
CA ARG A 78 89.91 -17.20 -16.20
C ARG A 78 89.62 -17.85 -17.56
N TRP A 79 90.62 -18.50 -18.14
CA TRP A 79 90.49 -19.21 -19.42
C TRP A 79 89.89 -20.61 -19.23
N GLU A 80 88.84 -20.94 -19.99
CA GLU A 80 88.25 -22.29 -20.04
C GLU A 80 88.55 -22.92 -21.43
N PRO A 81 89.16 -24.11 -21.50
CA PRO A 81 89.47 -24.78 -22.77
C PRO A 81 88.20 -25.33 -23.45
N SER A 82 88.30 -25.61 -24.76
CA SER A 82 87.17 -26.09 -25.57
C SER A 82 86.66 -27.45 -25.07
N ARG A 83 85.34 -27.61 -24.99
CA ARG A 83 84.69 -28.87 -24.60
C ARG A 83 83.40 -29.10 -25.39
N GLN A 84 83.05 -30.37 -25.58
CA GLN A 84 81.77 -30.74 -26.16
C GLN A 84 80.67 -30.59 -25.11
N VAL A 85 79.68 -29.75 -25.41
CA VAL A 85 78.54 -29.53 -24.53
C VAL A 85 77.32 -30.16 -25.19
N CYS A 86 76.69 -31.08 -24.46
CA CYS A 86 75.44 -31.70 -24.88
C CYS A 86 74.32 -31.14 -24.02
N GLU A 87 73.32 -30.56 -24.66
CA GLU A 87 72.10 -30.10 -24.00
C GLU A 87 70.90 -30.88 -24.53
N THR A 88 69.88 -31.02 -23.68
CA THR A 88 68.60 -31.60 -24.06
C THR A 88 67.73 -30.45 -24.54
N ASP A 89 67.52 -30.39 -25.86
CA ASP A 89 66.59 -29.49 -26.49
C ASP A 89 65.22 -30.15 -26.58
N TYR A 90 64.13 -29.40 -26.78
CA TYR A 90 62.78 -29.96 -26.88
C TYR A 90 62.13 -29.54 -28.18
N ASP A 91 61.77 -30.51 -29.01
CA ASP A 91 61.08 -30.27 -30.26
C ASP A 91 59.55 -30.36 -30.06
N TYR A 92 58.81 -29.43 -30.66
CA TYR A 92 57.38 -29.23 -30.43
C TYR A 92 56.57 -30.00 -31.47
N GLN A 93 56.11 -31.19 -31.12
CA GLN A 93 55.32 -32.02 -32.04
C GLN A 93 53.83 -31.91 -31.73
N CYS A 94 53.05 -31.44 -32.70
CA CYS A 94 51.60 -31.24 -32.58
C CYS A 94 50.82 -32.22 -33.45
N ARG A 95 49.74 -32.78 -32.91
CA ARG A 95 48.75 -33.57 -33.68
C ARG A 95 47.32 -33.17 -33.30
N TYR A 96 46.40 -33.31 -34.24
CA TYR A 96 44.97 -33.12 -33.97
C TYR A 96 44.38 -34.41 -33.40
N GLU A 97 43.78 -34.32 -32.22
CA GLU A 97 43.08 -35.41 -31.57
C GLU A 97 41.57 -35.13 -31.61
N THR A 98 40.77 -36.13 -31.97
CA THR A 98 39.31 -35.99 -31.95
C THR A 98 38.82 -36.26 -30.55
N LYS A 99 38.27 -35.22 -29.90
CA LYS A 99 37.60 -35.30 -28.60
C LYS A 99 36.11 -35.15 -28.79
N TYR A 100 35.32 -35.56 -27.80
CA TYR A 100 33.87 -35.45 -27.87
C TYR A 100 33.34 -34.56 -26.75
N ARG A 101 32.41 -33.66 -27.09
CA ARG A 101 31.68 -32.84 -26.11
C ARG A 101 30.22 -33.23 -26.10
N ARG A 102 29.60 -33.21 -24.93
CA ARG A 102 28.18 -33.54 -24.76
C ARG A 102 27.34 -32.28 -24.98
N GLU A 103 26.47 -32.31 -25.98
CA GLU A 103 25.49 -31.25 -26.23
C GLU A 103 24.10 -31.79 -25.90
N CYS A 104 23.36 -31.07 -25.06
CA CYS A 104 22.02 -31.45 -24.61
C CYS A 104 20.99 -30.43 -25.03
N THR A 105 19.85 -30.91 -25.51
CA THR A 105 18.67 -30.09 -25.81
C THR A 105 17.48 -30.59 -25.01
N ARG A 106 16.78 -29.67 -24.34
CA ARG A 106 15.61 -29.97 -23.53
C ARG A 106 14.33 -29.70 -24.31
N GLY A 107 13.46 -30.70 -24.41
CA GLY A 107 12.16 -30.55 -25.08
C GLY A 107 11.18 -29.65 -24.32
N PRO A 108 10.02 -29.32 -24.92
CA PRO A 108 8.98 -28.52 -24.29
C PRO A 108 8.41 -29.22 -23.04
N SER A 109 8.03 -28.45 -22.03
CA SER A 109 7.35 -28.97 -20.84
C SER A 109 5.94 -29.46 -21.19
N ARG A 110 5.46 -30.46 -20.46
CA ARG A 110 4.08 -30.99 -20.61
C ARG A 110 3.33 -30.90 -19.31
N GLN A 111 2.03 -30.65 -19.39
CA GLN A 111 1.16 -30.55 -18.22
C GLN A 111 0.39 -31.86 -18.02
N GLU A 112 0.61 -32.52 -16.89
CA GLU A 112 -0.08 -33.75 -16.51
C GLU A 112 -1.14 -33.42 -15.46
N CYS A 113 -2.40 -33.70 -15.76
CA CYS A 113 -3.51 -33.44 -14.86
C CYS A 113 -4.09 -34.74 -14.33
N ARG A 114 -4.35 -34.80 -13.02
CA ARG A 114 -5.12 -35.87 -12.38
C ARG A 114 -6.31 -35.31 -11.62
N THR A 115 -7.40 -36.07 -11.62
CA THR A 115 -8.59 -35.74 -10.83
C THR A 115 -8.45 -36.34 -9.45
N VAL A 116 -8.51 -35.49 -8.43
CA VAL A 116 -8.50 -35.92 -7.03
C VAL A 116 -9.95 -36.14 -6.59
N PRO A 117 -10.32 -37.34 -6.10
CA PRO A 117 -11.68 -37.60 -5.65
C PRO A 117 -12.06 -36.72 -4.46
N GLY A 118 -13.33 -36.33 -4.41
CA GLY A 118 -13.87 -35.49 -3.34
C GLY A 118 -13.81 -36.20 -1.98
N GLN A 119 -13.44 -35.46 -0.93
CA GLN A 119 -13.34 -36.00 0.43
C GLN A 119 -14.37 -35.32 1.33
N ARG A 120 -15.05 -36.12 2.17
CA ARG A 120 -15.93 -35.61 3.22
C ARG A 120 -15.06 -35.13 4.38
N VAL A 121 -15.11 -33.84 4.68
CA VAL A 121 -14.39 -33.25 5.80
C VAL A 121 -15.39 -32.90 6.88
N CYS A 122 -15.22 -33.49 8.07
CA CYS A 122 -16.07 -33.24 9.22
C CYS A 122 -15.30 -32.45 10.28
N ARG A 123 -15.94 -31.43 10.85
CA ARG A 123 -15.41 -30.65 11.97
C ARG A 123 -16.45 -30.59 13.09
N THR A 124 -16.01 -30.77 14.32
CA THR A 124 -16.88 -30.65 15.50
C THR A 124 -16.92 -29.19 15.95
N VAL A 125 -18.11 -28.61 16.02
CA VAL A 125 -18.36 -27.25 16.50
C VAL A 125 -19.48 -27.33 17.54
N ASN A 126 -19.23 -26.83 18.76
CA ASN A 126 -20.19 -26.83 19.86
C ASN A 126 -20.87 -28.19 20.14
N GLY A 127 -20.09 -29.28 20.13
CA GLY A 127 -20.59 -30.63 20.40
C GLY A 127 -21.41 -31.28 19.27
N ARG A 128 -21.59 -30.61 18.13
CA ARG A 128 -22.21 -31.20 16.92
C ARG A 128 -21.18 -31.37 15.80
N GLN A 129 -21.24 -32.48 15.08
CA GLN A 129 -20.33 -32.80 13.98
C GLN A 129 -20.90 -32.26 12.67
N GLU A 130 -20.30 -31.19 12.13
CA GLU A 130 -20.65 -30.64 10.83
C GLU A 130 -19.75 -31.24 9.75
N CYS A 131 -20.34 -31.94 8.78
CA CYS A 131 -19.60 -32.50 7.65
C CYS A 131 -19.92 -31.74 6.36
N ARG A 132 -18.88 -31.32 5.63
CA ARG A 132 -19.02 -30.77 4.28
C ARG A 132 -18.38 -31.70 3.27
N GLN A 133 -19.10 -32.01 2.20
CA GLN A 133 -18.57 -32.77 1.06
C GLN A 133 -17.80 -31.80 0.16
N ARG A 134 -16.51 -32.06 -0.09
CA ARG A 134 -15.78 -31.35 -1.14
C ARG A 134 -15.95 -32.10 -2.46
N ASP A 135 -16.29 -31.38 -3.52
CA ASP A 135 -16.32 -31.92 -4.88
C ASP A 135 -14.91 -32.31 -5.37
N SER A 136 -14.85 -33.23 -6.32
CA SER A 136 -13.59 -33.63 -6.96
C SER A 136 -12.95 -32.44 -7.67
N ARG A 137 -11.63 -32.26 -7.53
CA ARG A 137 -10.89 -31.18 -8.19
C ARG A 137 -9.79 -31.73 -9.09
N ARG A 138 -9.60 -31.10 -10.25
CA ARG A 138 -8.51 -31.42 -11.18
C ARG A 138 -7.26 -30.68 -10.75
N VAL A 139 -6.18 -31.41 -10.49
CA VAL A 139 -4.87 -30.85 -10.15
C VAL A 139 -3.93 -31.15 -11.31
N CYS A 140 -3.33 -30.11 -11.85
CA CYS A 140 -2.39 -30.19 -12.97
C CYS A 140 -0.98 -29.82 -12.51
N GLU A 141 0.00 -30.65 -12.85
CA GLU A 141 1.41 -30.39 -12.58
C GLU A 141 2.18 -30.29 -13.91
N THR A 142 3.01 -29.27 -14.05
CA THR A 142 3.84 -29.10 -15.25
C THR A 142 5.16 -29.84 -15.06
N LYS A 143 5.39 -30.90 -15.85
CA LYS A 143 6.63 -31.66 -15.86
C LYS A 143 7.60 -31.07 -16.88
N PRO A 144 8.88 -30.84 -16.52
CA PRO A 144 9.88 -30.36 -17.47
C PRO A 144 10.09 -31.38 -18.59
N GLY A 145 10.33 -30.89 -19.81
CA GLY A 145 10.53 -31.74 -20.98
C GLY A 145 11.79 -32.59 -20.85
N ARG A 146 11.78 -33.77 -21.46
CA ARG A 146 12.90 -34.72 -21.41
C ARG A 146 14.12 -34.09 -22.10
N GLU A 147 15.28 -34.20 -21.45
CA GLU A 147 16.55 -33.77 -22.00
C GLU A 147 17.19 -34.90 -22.80
N ILE A 148 17.54 -34.61 -24.06
CA ILE A 148 18.21 -35.54 -24.96
C ILE A 148 19.60 -34.98 -25.23
N CYS A 149 20.63 -35.77 -24.92
CA CYS A 149 22.02 -35.39 -25.12
C CYS A 149 22.66 -36.25 -26.20
N ARG A 150 23.49 -35.63 -27.04
CA ARG A 150 24.35 -36.31 -28.01
C ARG A 150 25.81 -35.92 -27.83
N SER A 151 26.70 -36.85 -28.14
CA SER A 151 28.15 -36.63 -28.10
C SER A 151 28.60 -36.14 -29.47
N VAL A 152 29.16 -34.93 -29.56
CA VAL A 152 29.58 -34.32 -30.82
C VAL A 152 31.11 -34.28 -30.86
N PRO A 153 31.76 -34.87 -31.90
CA PRO A 153 33.20 -34.82 -32.06
C PRO A 153 33.67 -33.40 -32.43
N TYR A 154 34.81 -32.99 -31.89
CA TYR A 154 35.56 -31.81 -32.30
C TYR A 154 37.06 -32.13 -32.30
N GLN A 155 37.82 -31.44 -33.14
CA GLN A 155 39.27 -31.62 -33.22
C GLN A 155 39.98 -30.63 -32.31
N ASP A 156 40.87 -31.16 -31.48
CA ASP A 156 41.70 -30.38 -30.55
C ASP A 156 43.17 -30.58 -30.91
N ARG A 157 43.94 -29.50 -31.04
CA ARG A 157 45.35 -29.58 -31.43
C ARG A 157 46.20 -29.76 -30.18
N VAL A 158 46.66 -30.98 -29.94
CA VAL A 158 47.47 -31.29 -28.77
C VAL A 158 48.93 -31.37 -29.19
N CYS A 159 49.76 -30.55 -28.55
CA CYS A 159 51.19 -30.50 -28.77
C CYS A 159 51.96 -31.03 -27.56
N ARG A 160 53.08 -31.71 -27.79
CA ARG A 160 53.96 -32.21 -26.73
C ARG A 160 55.42 -31.90 -27.06
N ASN A 161 56.17 -31.54 -26.02
CA ASN A 161 57.61 -31.36 -26.09
C ASN A 161 58.31 -32.71 -26.00
N VAL A 162 59.06 -33.06 -27.03
CA VAL A 162 59.86 -34.30 -27.05
C VAL A 162 61.34 -33.92 -26.87
N PRO A 163 62.03 -34.40 -25.82
CA PRO A 163 63.44 -34.10 -25.62
C PRO A 163 64.31 -34.76 -26.70
N ILE A 164 65.17 -33.98 -27.35
CA ILE A 164 66.19 -34.42 -28.29
C ILE A 164 67.55 -33.91 -27.77
N ARG A 165 68.54 -34.80 -27.70
CA ARG A 165 69.87 -34.43 -27.23
C ARG A 165 70.70 -33.87 -28.40
N ARG A 166 71.12 -32.62 -28.30
CA ARG A 166 71.98 -31.97 -29.31
C ARG A 166 73.31 -31.63 -28.67
N CYS A 167 74.39 -32.11 -29.29
CA CYS A 167 75.75 -31.85 -28.83
C CYS A 167 76.45 -30.94 -29.82
N HIS A 168 77.11 -29.90 -29.33
CA HIS A 168 77.98 -29.05 -30.14
C HIS A 168 79.27 -28.74 -29.39
N THR A 169 80.35 -28.50 -30.13
CA THR A 169 81.64 -28.13 -29.54
C THR A 169 81.64 -26.66 -29.18
N ARG A 170 81.85 -26.35 -27.90
CA ARG A 170 82.02 -24.96 -27.45
C ARG A 170 83.52 -24.63 -27.48
N PRO A 171 83.96 -23.62 -28.26
CA PRO A 171 85.37 -23.23 -28.30
C PRO A 171 85.81 -22.62 -26.97
N GLY A 172 87.11 -22.72 -26.67
CA GLY A 172 87.68 -22.17 -25.44
C GLY A 172 87.53 -20.64 -25.39
N ARG A 173 87.24 -20.11 -24.20
CA ARG A 173 86.99 -18.68 -23.99
C ARG A 173 87.41 -18.24 -22.59
N ASN A 174 87.68 -16.95 -22.43
CA ASN A 174 87.79 -16.33 -21.11
C ASN A 174 86.39 -16.19 -20.51
N ILE A 175 86.21 -16.72 -19.30
CA ILE A 175 85.02 -16.52 -18.46
C ILE A 175 85.40 -15.55 -17.36
N CYS A 176 84.64 -14.47 -17.26
CA CYS A 176 84.81 -13.47 -16.23
C CYS A 176 83.67 -13.54 -15.23
N ASP A 177 84.01 -13.74 -13.96
CA ASP A 177 83.08 -13.77 -12.84
C ASP A 177 83.21 -12.46 -12.04
N ASN A 178 82.08 -11.93 -11.58
CA ASN A 178 82.05 -10.76 -10.71
C ASN A 178 82.20 -11.23 -9.26
N VAL A 179 83.34 -10.93 -8.64
CA VAL A 179 83.64 -11.30 -7.26
C VAL A 179 83.20 -10.16 -6.33
N PRO A 180 82.30 -10.39 -5.36
CA PRO A 180 81.86 -9.38 -4.42
C PRO A 180 82.98 -9.00 -3.45
N TYR A 181 83.10 -7.71 -3.15
CA TYR A 181 83.93 -7.15 -2.08
C TYR A 181 83.13 -6.11 -1.28
N GLN A 182 83.45 -5.92 0.00
CA GLN A 182 82.76 -4.97 0.86
C GLN A 182 83.44 -3.60 0.79
N LYS A 183 82.67 -2.55 0.56
CA LYS A 183 83.11 -1.16 0.56
C LYS A 183 82.32 -0.38 1.61
N TYR A 184 83.00 0.30 2.52
CA TYR A 184 82.34 1.16 3.50
C TYR A 184 81.95 2.49 2.83
N VAL A 185 80.66 2.80 2.80
CA VAL A 185 80.11 3.99 2.14
C VAL A 185 79.21 4.73 3.13
N CYS A 186 79.39 6.04 3.21
CA CYS A 186 78.52 6.95 3.95
C CYS A 186 77.70 7.77 2.96
N ARG A 187 76.40 7.93 3.23
CA ARG A 187 75.50 8.78 2.43
C ARG A 187 74.63 9.61 3.38
N ASP A 188 74.39 10.85 3.01
CA ASP A 188 73.42 11.69 3.72
C ASP A 188 72.01 11.27 3.32
N VAL A 189 71.20 10.89 4.31
CA VAL A 189 69.80 10.52 4.13
C VAL A 189 68.89 11.54 4.79
N THR A 190 67.82 11.92 4.10
CA THR A 190 66.79 12.80 4.64
C THR A 190 65.80 11.97 5.46
N LYS A 191 65.72 12.22 6.76
CA LYS A 191 64.73 11.63 7.65
C LYS A 191 63.71 12.68 8.07
N TYR A 192 62.56 12.23 8.58
CA TYR A 192 61.48 13.10 9.03
C TYR A 192 61.21 12.86 10.51
N ARG A 193 61.02 13.94 11.26
CA ARG A 193 60.53 13.89 12.64
C ARG A 193 59.20 14.62 12.75
N SER A 194 58.29 14.05 13.55
CA SER A 194 57.00 14.67 13.86
C SER A 194 57.18 15.75 14.93
N GLU A 195 56.91 17.01 14.59
CA GLU A 195 56.87 18.10 15.57
C GLU A 195 55.43 18.56 15.83
N PRO A 196 55.02 18.68 17.11
CA PRO A 196 53.72 19.21 17.47
C PRO A 196 53.66 20.73 17.23
N TYR A 197 52.52 21.22 16.73
CA TYR A 197 52.21 22.64 16.65
C TYR A 197 50.74 22.90 17.03
N SER A 198 50.45 24.10 17.52
CA SER A 198 49.08 24.52 17.86
C SER A 198 48.25 24.67 16.59
N CYS A 199 47.09 24.04 16.57
CA CYS A 199 46.13 24.14 15.48
C CYS A 199 44.71 24.20 16.02
N THR A 200 43.84 24.92 15.32
CA THR A 200 42.41 24.93 15.63
C THR A 200 41.75 23.69 15.02
N LYS A 201 41.08 22.90 15.85
CA LYS A 201 40.26 21.75 15.43
C LYS A 201 38.78 22.08 15.66
N THR A 202 37.87 21.48 14.90
CA THR A 202 36.43 21.60 15.14
C THR A 202 35.90 20.37 15.88
N ARG A 203 34.97 20.58 16.80
CA ARG A 203 34.17 19.50 17.41
C ARG A 203 32.70 19.85 17.36
N THR A 204 31.86 18.85 17.19
CA THR A 204 30.41 18.99 17.23
C THR A 204 29.93 18.93 18.68
N VAL A 205 29.32 20.02 19.15
CA VAL A 205 28.78 20.12 20.52
C VAL A 205 27.26 20.20 20.44
N ALA A 206 26.59 19.35 21.22
CA ALA A 206 25.14 19.37 21.37
C ALA A 206 24.72 20.52 22.28
N TYR A 207 23.68 21.25 21.90
CA TYR A 207 23.03 22.25 22.74
C TYR A 207 21.52 22.12 22.65
N LYS A 208 20.82 22.57 23.69
CA LYS A 208 19.37 22.54 23.76
C LYS A 208 18.81 23.91 23.36
N GLU A 209 17.80 23.90 22.50
CA GLU A 209 17.11 25.10 22.02
C GLU A 209 15.60 24.85 22.04
N MET A 210 14.82 25.87 22.41
CA MET A 210 13.37 25.81 22.37
C MET A 210 12.90 26.08 20.94
N GLU A 211 12.14 25.16 20.37
CA GLU A 211 11.53 25.29 19.05
C GLU A 211 10.01 25.27 19.15
N ASN A 212 9.35 26.10 18.35
CA ASN A 212 7.90 26.21 18.32
C ASN A 212 7.35 25.30 17.23
N VAL A 213 6.87 24.12 17.63
CA VAL A 213 6.22 23.19 16.73
C VAL A 213 4.81 23.69 16.41
N THR A 214 4.53 23.88 15.12
CA THR A 214 3.22 24.35 14.63
C THR A 214 2.59 23.32 13.70
N HIS A 215 1.29 23.10 13.84
CA HIS A 215 0.50 22.26 12.96
C HIS A 215 -0.76 23.00 12.54
N LYS A 216 -0.84 23.37 11.25
CA LYS A 216 -2.05 23.97 10.67
C LYS A 216 -2.97 22.86 10.17
N VAL A 217 -4.16 22.80 10.73
CA VAL A 217 -5.20 21.83 10.40
C VAL A 217 -6.31 22.56 9.66
N LYS A 218 -6.45 22.26 8.37
CA LYS A 218 -7.57 22.75 7.54
C LYS A 218 -8.76 21.85 7.79
N VAL A 219 -9.86 22.39 8.32
CA VAL A 219 -11.07 21.61 8.60
C VAL A 219 -12.05 21.78 7.45
N GLN A 220 -12.46 20.66 6.86
CA GLN A 220 -13.45 20.60 5.79
C GLN A 220 -14.70 19.91 6.27
N TYR A 221 -15.82 20.64 6.27
CA TYR A 221 -17.12 20.11 6.69
C TYR A 221 -17.93 19.67 5.47
N LEU A 222 -18.56 18.49 5.56
CA LEU A 222 -19.37 17.88 4.51
C LEU A 222 -20.66 17.30 5.10
N GLY A 223 -21.71 17.19 4.28
CA GLY A 223 -22.98 16.55 4.66
C GLY A 223 -24.01 17.52 5.26
N ALA A 224 -24.70 17.09 6.31
CA ALA A 224 -25.81 17.82 6.97
C ALA A 224 -25.30 18.90 7.94
N ILE A 225 -24.58 19.86 7.38
CA ILE A 225 -23.88 20.93 8.09
C ILE A 225 -24.87 21.87 8.81
N ASP A 226 -26.06 22.05 8.25
CA ASP A 226 -27.15 22.89 8.78
C ASP A 226 -27.77 22.34 10.09
N LYS A 227 -27.69 21.03 10.30
CA LYS A 227 -28.16 20.34 11.51
C LYS A 227 -27.04 19.98 12.48
N ALA A 228 -25.79 20.20 12.08
CA ALA A 228 -24.62 19.75 12.78
C ALA A 228 -24.25 20.66 13.94
N ASP A 229 -23.93 20.04 15.07
CA ASP A 229 -23.38 20.71 16.25
C ASP A 229 -22.38 19.77 16.91
N ALA A 230 -21.11 20.18 16.99
CA ALA A 230 -20.04 19.32 17.50
C ALA A 230 -18.86 20.11 18.08
N ASN A 231 -18.27 19.55 19.15
CA ASN A 231 -17.01 20.02 19.71
C ASN A 231 -15.85 19.14 19.27
N PHE A 232 -14.76 19.78 18.89
CA PHE A 232 -13.52 19.14 18.47
C PHE A 232 -12.41 19.50 19.45
N THR A 233 -11.63 18.48 19.81
CA THR A 233 -10.40 18.65 20.58
C THR A 233 -9.26 18.03 19.79
N LEU A 234 -8.32 18.86 19.34
CA LEU A 234 -7.08 18.42 18.73
C LEU A 234 -5.99 18.35 19.80
N LYS A 235 -5.22 17.27 19.83
CA LYS A 235 -4.08 17.10 20.74
C LYS A 235 -2.87 16.66 19.95
N PHE A 236 -1.69 17.18 20.26
CA PHE A 236 -0.48 16.61 19.67
C PHE A 236 -0.35 15.14 20.06
N SER A 237 -0.03 14.30 19.08
CA SER A 237 0.36 12.91 19.31
C SER A 237 1.80 12.86 19.86
N ASP A 238 2.20 11.73 20.44
CA ASP A 238 3.48 11.55 21.13
C ASP A 238 4.71 11.89 20.26
N GLU A 239 4.61 11.74 18.93
CA GLU A 239 5.69 12.04 18.00
C GLU A 239 5.78 13.52 17.58
N LEU A 240 4.85 14.38 18.02
CA LEU A 240 4.73 15.81 17.67
C LEU A 240 4.60 16.12 16.16
N LYS A 241 4.49 15.08 15.34
CA LYS A 241 4.27 15.13 13.90
C LYS A 241 2.79 15.03 13.57
N SER A 242 2.01 14.28 14.34
CA SER A 242 0.56 14.13 14.13
C SER A 242 -0.24 14.72 15.28
N PHE A 243 -1.56 14.73 15.12
CA PHE A 243 -2.50 15.10 16.18
C PHE A 243 -3.60 14.05 16.28
N ASP A 244 -4.06 13.82 17.50
CA ASP A 244 -5.26 13.06 17.79
C ASP A 244 -6.46 14.01 17.82
N THR A 245 -7.60 13.52 17.34
CA THR A 245 -8.84 14.27 17.32
C THR A 245 -9.88 13.55 18.15
N LEU A 246 -10.45 14.26 19.13
CA LEU A 246 -11.64 13.83 19.84
C LEU A 246 -12.81 14.65 19.34
N VAL A 247 -13.90 13.98 18.99
CA VAL A 247 -15.12 14.61 18.48
C VAL A 247 -16.27 14.28 19.41
N GLN A 248 -16.92 15.32 19.92
CA GLN A 248 -18.15 15.23 20.69
C GLN A 248 -19.30 15.79 19.87
N ASN A 249 -20.15 14.91 19.36
CA ASN A 249 -21.42 15.30 18.74
C ASN A 249 -22.40 15.81 19.80
N LEU A 250 -22.83 17.06 19.67
CA LEU A 250 -23.80 17.71 20.56
C LEU A 250 -25.25 17.44 20.08
N ASN A 251 -25.46 17.25 18.77
CA ASN A 251 -26.75 16.89 18.19
C ASN A 251 -26.83 15.42 17.74
N LYS A 252 -26.82 14.51 18.72
CA LYS A 252 -26.82 13.04 18.51
C LYS A 252 -28.12 12.48 17.94
N GLU A 253 -29.22 13.22 18.04
CA GLU A 253 -30.53 12.76 17.58
C GLU A 253 -30.68 12.95 16.06
N ALA A 254 -30.18 14.07 15.54
CA ALA A 254 -30.31 14.45 14.14
C ALA A 254 -29.10 14.11 13.27
N THR A 255 -27.88 14.07 13.85
CA THR A 255 -26.66 13.83 13.07
C THR A 255 -25.75 12.77 13.68
N GLN A 256 -24.89 12.19 12.85
CA GLN A 256 -23.77 11.36 13.27
C GLN A 256 -22.48 11.93 12.65
N VAL A 257 -21.41 12.05 13.42
CA VAL A 257 -20.15 12.66 12.95
C VAL A 257 -19.14 11.58 12.62
N ASN A 258 -18.59 11.64 11.41
CA ASN A 258 -17.43 10.88 10.99
C ASN A 258 -16.29 11.85 10.66
N PHE A 259 -15.05 11.41 10.85
CA PHE A 259 -13.91 12.25 10.51
C PHE A 259 -12.73 11.44 10.00
N GLN A 260 -11.93 12.07 9.15
CA GLN A 260 -10.73 11.50 8.59
C GLN A 260 -9.66 12.58 8.48
N VAL A 261 -8.45 12.26 8.96
CA VAL A 261 -7.27 13.10 8.74
C VAL A 261 -6.61 12.68 7.42
N SER A 262 -6.31 13.66 6.57
CA SER A 262 -5.70 13.47 5.26
C SER A 262 -4.66 14.56 4.97
N ASP A 263 -3.90 14.39 3.87
CA ASP A 263 -3.01 15.42 3.32
C ASP A 263 -1.94 15.93 4.29
N PHE A 264 -1.32 15.00 5.02
CA PHE A 264 -0.23 15.34 5.94
C PHE A 264 1.04 15.75 5.18
N THR A 265 1.48 16.99 5.38
CA THR A 265 2.65 17.56 4.72
C THR A 265 3.51 18.32 5.71
N ARG A 266 4.83 18.19 5.55
CA ARG A 266 5.81 18.97 6.30
C ARG A 266 6.18 20.19 5.45
N THR A 267 5.99 21.40 5.99
CA THR A 267 6.30 22.66 5.30
C THR A 267 7.68 23.18 5.66
N SER A 268 8.11 23.01 6.91
CA SER A 268 9.45 23.36 7.37
C SER A 268 9.92 22.42 8.48
N ASP A 269 11.12 22.68 9.01
CA ASP A 269 11.49 22.14 10.31
C ASP A 269 10.45 22.61 11.34
N TYR A 270 9.83 21.64 12.03
CA TYR A 270 8.80 21.86 13.06
C TYR A 270 7.48 22.53 12.60
N SER A 271 7.21 22.63 11.30
CA SER A 271 5.90 23.09 10.80
C SER A 271 5.24 22.04 9.89
N TYR A 272 3.97 21.76 10.18
CA TYR A 272 3.17 20.73 9.51
C TYR A 272 1.82 21.29 9.07
N GLU A 273 1.30 20.78 7.97
CA GLU A 273 -0.06 21.04 7.50
C GLU A 273 -0.80 19.73 7.26
N SER A 274 -2.09 19.72 7.60
CA SER A 274 -2.99 18.59 7.35
C SER A 274 -4.42 19.06 7.11
N THR A 275 -5.24 18.15 6.61
CA THR A 275 -6.66 18.41 6.35
C THR A 275 -7.52 17.42 7.14
N LEU A 276 -8.34 17.94 8.06
CA LEU A 276 -9.35 17.18 8.81
C LEU A 276 -10.68 17.27 8.06
N LYS A 277 -11.09 16.17 7.43
CA LYS A 277 -12.40 16.07 6.79
C LYS A 277 -13.40 15.56 7.82
N VAL A 278 -14.46 16.33 8.03
CA VAL A 278 -15.54 16.01 8.97
C VAL A 278 -16.83 15.87 8.15
N GLU A 279 -17.45 14.70 8.23
CA GLU A 279 -18.70 14.39 7.55
C GLU A 279 -19.82 14.25 8.59
N PHE A 280 -20.84 15.10 8.48
CA PHE A 280 -22.06 15.05 9.26
C PHE A 280 -23.12 14.25 8.49
N PHE A 281 -23.42 13.05 8.96
CA PHE A 281 -24.42 12.19 8.37
C PHE A 281 -25.81 12.49 8.95
N ASP A 282 -26.79 12.77 8.08
CA ASP A 282 -28.17 13.07 8.48
C ASP A 282 -28.91 11.79 8.91
N LEU A 283 -29.25 11.70 10.20
CA LEU A 283 -29.98 10.55 10.73
C LEU A 283 -31.47 10.58 10.38
N ASP A 284 -32.06 11.75 10.17
CA ASP A 284 -33.46 11.87 9.77
C ASP A 284 -33.63 11.39 8.33
N GLU A 285 -32.73 11.82 7.45
CA GLU A 285 -32.69 11.35 6.06
C GLU A 285 -32.44 9.83 5.99
N ALA A 286 -31.51 9.32 6.80
CA ALA A 286 -31.22 7.89 6.84
C ALA A 286 -32.39 7.03 7.34
N LYS A 287 -33.20 7.57 8.25
CA LYS A 287 -34.41 6.93 8.78
C LYS A 287 -35.63 7.13 7.89
N ALA A 288 -35.67 8.16 7.04
CA ALA A 288 -36.84 8.47 6.22
C ALA A 288 -37.39 7.25 5.45
N PRO A 289 -36.57 6.38 4.82
CA PRO A 289 -37.07 5.19 4.12
C PRO A 289 -37.82 4.18 4.99
N ILE A 290 -37.54 4.12 6.29
CA ILE A 290 -38.17 3.18 7.23
C ILE A 290 -39.33 3.78 8.02
N LEU A 291 -39.54 5.09 7.91
CA LEU A 291 -40.67 5.80 8.51
C LEU A 291 -41.91 5.83 7.61
N VAL A 292 -41.77 5.45 6.33
CA VAL A 292 -42.91 5.30 5.42
C VAL A 292 -43.83 4.19 5.89
N ASN A 293 -45.14 4.40 5.78
CA ASN A 293 -46.13 3.41 6.17
C ASN A 293 -46.94 2.97 4.94
N PRO A 294 -46.96 1.68 4.58
CA PRO A 294 -47.72 1.22 3.44
C PRO A 294 -49.19 1.01 3.82
N GLU A 295 -50.05 1.87 3.29
CA GLU A 295 -51.49 1.88 3.61
C GLU A 295 -52.25 0.83 2.81
N LYS A 296 -51.98 0.74 1.50
CA LYS A 296 -52.66 -0.18 0.60
C LYS A 296 -51.71 -0.74 -0.45
N VAL A 297 -51.92 -2.00 -0.81
CA VAL A 297 -51.22 -2.65 -1.91
C VAL A 297 -52.18 -3.39 -2.82
N LYS A 298 -51.99 -3.25 -4.13
CA LYS A 298 -52.70 -4.04 -5.15
C LYS A 298 -51.69 -4.72 -6.04
N VAL A 299 -51.95 -5.99 -6.33
CA VAL A 299 -51.13 -6.79 -7.24
C VAL A 299 -52.04 -7.44 -8.27
N GLY A 300 -51.90 -7.05 -9.53
CA GLY A 300 -52.62 -7.64 -10.65
C GLY A 300 -51.99 -8.95 -11.11
N ILE A 301 -52.78 -9.80 -11.75
CA ILE A 301 -52.35 -11.13 -12.25
C ILE A 301 -51.19 -11.09 -13.26
N LYS A 302 -51.05 -9.98 -13.97
CA LYS A 302 -49.98 -9.73 -14.97
C LYS A 302 -48.75 -9.05 -14.37
N GLY A 303 -48.75 -8.79 -13.06
CA GLY A 303 -47.65 -8.11 -12.36
C GLY A 303 -47.82 -6.60 -12.21
N GLN A 304 -49.00 -6.04 -12.51
CA GLN A 304 -49.31 -4.65 -12.17
C GLN A 304 -49.22 -4.48 -10.65
N PHE A 305 -48.50 -3.49 -10.17
CA PHE A 305 -48.30 -3.25 -8.75
C PHE A 305 -48.63 -1.80 -8.44
N GLU A 306 -49.52 -1.60 -7.48
CA GLU A 306 -49.84 -0.29 -6.91
C GLU A 306 -49.57 -0.34 -5.41
N LEU A 307 -48.82 0.63 -4.90
CA LEU A 307 -48.50 0.77 -3.48
C LEU A 307 -48.78 2.20 -3.04
N GLU A 308 -49.70 2.34 -2.09
CA GLU A 308 -50.01 3.60 -1.43
C GLU A 308 -49.14 3.72 -0.17
N LEU A 309 -48.32 4.76 -0.10
CA LEU A 309 -47.48 5.08 1.06
C LEU A 309 -47.93 6.38 1.71
N SER A 310 -48.02 6.38 3.04
CA SER A 310 -48.11 7.58 3.89
C SER A 310 -46.72 7.89 4.49
N ASN A 311 -46.56 9.12 4.98
CA ASN A 311 -45.29 9.65 5.52
C ASN A 311 -44.09 9.59 4.55
N TYR A 312 -44.37 9.66 3.24
CA TYR A 312 -43.31 9.85 2.26
C TYR A 312 -42.87 11.31 2.25
N THR A 313 -41.57 11.55 2.37
CA THR A 313 -40.95 12.88 2.25
C THR A 313 -40.41 13.06 0.83
N GLU A 314 -40.76 14.17 0.18
CA GLU A 314 -40.20 14.52 -1.12
C GLU A 314 -38.70 14.83 -0.98
N GLY A 315 -37.89 14.44 -1.97
CA GLY A 315 -36.43 14.61 -1.94
C GLY A 315 -35.63 13.45 -1.38
N MET A 316 -36.25 12.32 -0.97
CA MET A 316 -35.50 11.11 -0.61
C MET A 316 -34.57 10.66 -1.74
N GLU A 317 -33.28 10.46 -1.42
CA GLU A 317 -32.30 9.96 -2.38
C GLU A 317 -32.57 8.51 -2.82
N GLN A 318 -33.06 7.67 -1.89
CA GLN A 318 -33.28 6.25 -2.14
C GLN A 318 -34.39 5.67 -1.26
N LEU A 319 -35.27 4.83 -1.84
CA LEU A 319 -36.34 4.12 -1.14
C LEU A 319 -36.35 2.64 -1.55
N ARG A 320 -35.41 1.87 -0.99
CA ARG A 320 -35.32 0.42 -1.27
C ARG A 320 -36.29 -0.38 -0.42
N ALA A 321 -37.05 -1.25 -1.08
CA ALA A 321 -37.93 -2.21 -0.42
C ALA A 321 -37.75 -3.62 -0.96
N GLU A 322 -37.71 -4.62 -0.09
CA GLU A 322 -37.92 -6.02 -0.48
C GLU A 322 -39.42 -6.27 -0.61
N ILE A 323 -39.85 -6.60 -1.82
CA ILE A 323 -41.24 -6.97 -2.11
C ILE A 323 -41.31 -8.49 -2.18
N VAL A 324 -42.04 -9.09 -1.25
CA VAL A 324 -42.35 -10.52 -1.23
C VAL A 324 -43.84 -10.73 -1.45
N VAL A 325 -44.21 -11.36 -2.55
CA VAL A 325 -45.60 -11.76 -2.85
C VAL A 325 -45.75 -13.25 -2.60
N TYR A 326 -46.59 -13.60 -1.64
CA TYR A 326 -46.92 -14.97 -1.28
C TYR A 326 -48.33 -15.34 -1.74
N ASP A 327 -48.43 -16.41 -2.53
CA ASP A 327 -49.71 -16.99 -2.98
C ASP A 327 -50.25 -17.89 -1.87
N LYS A 328 -51.35 -17.45 -1.22
CA LYS A 328 -51.92 -18.17 -0.08
C LYS A 328 -52.50 -19.53 -0.47
N GLU A 329 -53.09 -19.62 -1.65
CA GLU A 329 -53.72 -20.85 -2.15
C GLU A 329 -52.65 -21.91 -2.45
N LYS A 330 -51.56 -21.51 -3.12
CA LYS A 330 -50.46 -22.42 -3.46
C LYS A 330 -49.45 -22.62 -2.35
N LYS A 331 -49.59 -21.88 -1.24
CA LYS A 331 -48.67 -21.88 -0.10
C LYS A 331 -47.20 -21.70 -0.50
N LYS A 332 -46.94 -20.79 -1.45
CA LYS A 332 -45.57 -20.54 -1.94
C LYS A 332 -45.30 -19.07 -2.22
N ILE A 333 -44.03 -18.69 -2.14
CA ILE A 333 -43.56 -17.39 -2.60
C ILE A 333 -43.68 -17.37 -4.12
N HIS A 334 -44.41 -16.39 -4.64
CA HIS A 334 -44.61 -16.17 -6.07
C HIS A 334 -43.62 -15.15 -6.63
N PHE A 335 -43.24 -14.16 -5.82
CA PHE A 335 -42.25 -13.15 -6.19
C PHE A 335 -41.46 -12.70 -4.97
N LYS A 336 -40.16 -12.48 -5.11
CA LYS A 336 -39.28 -11.92 -4.09
C LYS A 336 -38.18 -11.12 -4.76
N LYS A 337 -38.12 -9.81 -4.52
CA LYS A 337 -37.04 -8.96 -5.05
C LYS A 337 -36.89 -7.66 -4.26
N ILE A 338 -35.65 -7.19 -4.15
CA ILE A 338 -35.34 -5.85 -3.63
C ILE A 338 -35.38 -4.88 -4.81
N ILE A 339 -36.17 -3.81 -4.68
CA ILE A 339 -36.39 -2.82 -5.72
C ILE A 339 -36.34 -1.42 -5.10
N ASP A 340 -35.80 -0.46 -5.84
CA ASP A 340 -35.88 0.95 -5.48
C ASP A 340 -37.23 1.53 -5.96
N LEU A 341 -38.10 1.84 -5.00
CA LEU A 341 -39.45 2.32 -5.27
C LEU A 341 -39.45 3.71 -5.91
N LEU A 342 -38.36 4.48 -5.79
CA LEU A 342 -38.26 5.78 -6.46
C LEU A 342 -38.26 5.66 -7.99
N THR A 343 -37.95 4.48 -8.54
CA THR A 343 -38.00 4.19 -9.98
C THR A 343 -39.42 3.99 -10.51
N PHE A 344 -40.42 3.85 -9.62
CA PHE A 344 -41.81 3.64 -10.03
C PHE A 344 -42.47 4.98 -10.37
N ASN A 345 -43.53 4.93 -11.18
CA ASN A 345 -44.33 6.12 -11.45
C ASN A 345 -45.05 6.57 -10.18
N LYS A 346 -44.95 7.86 -9.85
CA LYS A 346 -45.50 8.45 -8.64
C LYS A 346 -46.71 9.33 -8.99
N SER A 347 -47.76 9.26 -8.19
CA SER A 347 -48.90 10.19 -8.27
C SER A 347 -49.37 10.55 -6.86
N LEU A 348 -49.52 11.85 -6.60
CA LEU A 348 -50.09 12.36 -5.34
C LEU A 348 -51.59 12.08 -5.32
N LEU A 349 -52.08 11.55 -4.19
CA LEU A 349 -53.50 11.31 -3.95
C LEU A 349 -54.11 12.47 -3.15
N GLU A 350 -55.44 12.61 -3.22
CA GLU A 350 -56.19 13.66 -2.51
C GLU A 350 -56.03 13.61 -0.98
N ASN A 351 -55.73 12.43 -0.42
CA ASN A 351 -55.47 12.24 1.00
C ASN A 351 -54.03 12.59 1.42
N GLY A 352 -53.21 13.11 0.51
CA GLY A 352 -51.80 13.43 0.75
C GLY A 352 -50.85 12.23 0.64
N ASN A 353 -51.35 11.02 0.42
CA ASN A 353 -50.52 9.84 0.22
C ASN A 353 -49.91 9.81 -1.19
N ILE A 354 -48.80 9.09 -1.35
CA ILE A 354 -48.19 8.87 -2.66
C ILE A 354 -48.53 7.47 -3.14
N LEU A 355 -49.02 7.39 -4.37
CA LEU A 355 -49.27 6.13 -5.06
C LEU A 355 -48.12 5.83 -6.01
N PHE A 356 -47.41 4.73 -5.75
CA PHE A 356 -46.38 4.17 -6.61
C PHE A 356 -46.98 3.11 -7.53
N LYS A 357 -46.72 3.20 -8.84
CA LYS A 357 -47.22 2.27 -9.85
C LYS A 357 -46.09 1.74 -10.74
N GLU A 358 -46.02 0.42 -10.90
CA GLU A 358 -45.08 -0.24 -11.82
C GLU A 358 -45.56 -1.63 -12.26
N GLU A 359 -44.97 -2.16 -13.33
CA GLU A 359 -45.12 -3.56 -13.72
C GLU A 359 -43.96 -4.42 -13.19
N LEU A 360 -44.23 -5.20 -12.12
CA LEU A 360 -43.27 -6.17 -11.57
C LEU A 360 -42.80 -7.22 -12.57
N LYS A 361 -43.51 -7.40 -13.69
CA LYS A 361 -43.09 -8.27 -14.79
C LYS A 361 -41.70 -7.90 -15.29
N LYS A 362 -41.38 -6.60 -15.37
CA LYS A 362 -40.04 -6.08 -15.74
C LYS A 362 -38.96 -6.55 -14.76
N HIS A 363 -39.34 -6.86 -13.54
CA HIS A 363 -38.44 -7.33 -12.48
C HIS A 363 -38.44 -8.85 -12.30
N GLY A 364 -39.13 -9.61 -13.19
CA GLY A 364 -39.16 -11.07 -13.16
C GLY A 364 -40.42 -11.68 -12.52
N PHE A 365 -41.49 -10.89 -12.34
CA PHE A 365 -42.77 -11.42 -11.86
C PHE A 365 -43.43 -12.29 -12.94
N GLU A 366 -43.69 -13.55 -12.60
CA GLU A 366 -44.41 -14.46 -13.49
C GLU A 366 -45.92 -14.25 -13.42
N LYS A 367 -46.64 -14.40 -14.54
CA LYS A 367 -48.11 -14.30 -14.55
C LYS A 367 -48.73 -15.33 -13.61
N ILE A 368 -49.63 -14.87 -12.73
CA ILE A 368 -50.39 -15.76 -11.87
C ILE A 368 -51.40 -16.54 -12.73
N LYS A 369 -51.16 -17.84 -12.92
CA LYS A 369 -52.04 -18.72 -13.74
C LYS A 369 -53.45 -18.79 -13.15
N LYS A 370 -54.50 -18.61 -13.97
CA LYS A 370 -55.91 -18.84 -13.60
C LYS A 370 -56.12 -20.31 -13.16
N PHE A 371 -57.04 -20.56 -12.22
CA PHE A 371 -57.42 -21.94 -11.88
C PHE A 371 -58.36 -22.47 -12.99
N PRO A 372 -58.15 -23.68 -13.53
CA PRO A 372 -58.85 -24.16 -14.74
C PRO A 372 -60.29 -24.66 -14.53
N LEU A 373 -60.85 -24.60 -13.31
CA LEU A 373 -62.19 -25.12 -13.01
C LEU A 373 -63.16 -24.03 -12.54
N GLY A 374 -64.00 -23.53 -13.46
CA GLY A 374 -65.25 -22.82 -13.16
C GLY A 374 -65.44 -21.48 -13.90
N PRO A 375 -66.67 -21.14 -14.34
CA PRO A 375 -66.99 -19.89 -15.07
C PRO A 375 -66.97 -18.61 -14.20
N PHE A 376 -66.56 -18.71 -12.93
CA PHE A 376 -66.47 -17.59 -12.01
C PHE A 376 -65.00 -17.32 -11.67
N GLU A 377 -64.46 -16.22 -12.18
CA GLU A 377 -63.11 -15.74 -11.89
C GLU A 377 -62.98 -15.32 -10.42
N LYS A 378 -62.77 -16.28 -9.52
CA LYS A 378 -62.49 -15.97 -8.11
C LYS A 378 -61.12 -15.33 -7.99
N ALA A 379 -61.07 -14.07 -7.56
CA ALA A 379 -59.83 -13.34 -7.27
C ALA A 379 -58.92 -14.14 -6.32
N ARG A 380 -57.62 -14.21 -6.63
CA ARG A 380 -56.65 -14.97 -5.81
C ARG A 380 -56.21 -14.19 -4.59
N GLU A 381 -56.17 -14.84 -3.44
CA GLU A 381 -55.68 -14.21 -2.22
C GLU A 381 -54.15 -14.20 -2.15
N LEU A 382 -53.60 -12.99 -2.02
CA LEU A 382 -52.17 -12.75 -1.91
C LEU A 382 -51.84 -12.13 -0.56
N LYS A 383 -50.68 -12.48 -0.04
CA LYS A 383 -50.04 -11.81 1.10
C LYS A 383 -48.78 -11.12 0.58
N VAL A 384 -48.71 -9.81 0.75
CA VAL A 384 -47.54 -9.02 0.34
C VAL A 384 -46.80 -8.58 1.59
N THR A 385 -45.53 -8.91 1.66
CA THR A 385 -44.62 -8.44 2.70
C THR A 385 -43.67 -7.42 2.07
N LEU A 386 -43.56 -6.26 2.71
CA LEU A 386 -42.72 -5.14 2.29
C LEU A 386 -41.70 -4.88 3.39
N THR A 387 -40.42 -5.03 3.09
CA THR A 387 -39.33 -4.70 4.03
C THR A 387 -38.60 -3.47 3.52
N PHE A 388 -38.73 -2.34 4.21
CA PHE A 388 -38.03 -1.12 3.87
C PHE A 388 -36.67 -1.10 4.54
N PHE A 389 -35.65 -0.71 3.78
CA PHE A 389 -34.28 -0.63 4.26
C PHE A 389 -33.90 0.84 4.50
N PRO A 390 -33.24 1.15 5.62
CA PRO A 390 -32.67 2.48 5.84
C PRO A 390 -31.58 2.75 4.80
N LEU A 391 -31.20 4.02 4.65
CA LEU A 391 -29.99 4.34 3.89
C LEU A 391 -28.79 3.70 4.58
N VAL A 392 -27.87 3.16 3.79
CA VAL A 392 -26.66 2.53 4.34
C VAL A 392 -25.83 3.64 4.95
N SER A 393 -25.82 3.73 6.28
CA SER A 393 -24.84 4.54 6.96
C SER A 393 -23.46 4.00 6.60
N LYS A 394 -22.60 4.86 6.07
CA LYS A 394 -21.18 4.55 5.89
C LYS A 394 -20.44 4.50 7.23
N VAL A 395 -21.12 4.84 8.33
CA VAL A 395 -20.52 5.01 9.65
C VAL A 395 -20.73 3.74 10.49
N PRO A 396 -19.65 3.13 11.03
CA PRO A 396 -19.77 1.96 11.90
C PRO A 396 -20.43 2.34 13.24
N GLY A 397 -21.25 1.42 13.79
CA GLY A 397 -21.75 1.51 15.17
C GLY A 397 -23.23 1.87 15.35
N GLN A 398 -23.95 2.22 14.27
CA GLN A 398 -25.39 2.49 14.34
C GLN A 398 -26.14 1.68 13.28
N GLU A 399 -26.49 0.43 13.63
CA GLU A 399 -27.30 -0.42 12.75
C GLU A 399 -28.77 0.00 12.81
N LEU A 400 -29.21 0.81 11.85
CA LEU A 400 -30.63 1.06 11.63
C LEU A 400 -31.28 -0.25 11.16
N LYS A 401 -32.35 -0.66 11.84
CA LYS A 401 -33.08 -1.90 11.53
C LYS A 401 -34.09 -1.65 10.42
N SER A 402 -34.14 -2.55 9.44
CA SER A 402 -35.20 -2.57 8.44
C SER A 402 -36.56 -2.79 9.08
N VAL A 403 -37.60 -2.13 8.57
CA VAL A 403 -38.98 -2.29 9.06
C VAL A 403 -39.77 -3.11 8.06
N THR A 404 -40.52 -4.10 8.55
CA THR A 404 -41.29 -5.02 7.70
C THR A 404 -42.78 -4.89 7.96
N TYR A 405 -43.54 -4.68 6.89
CA TYR A 405 -44.99 -4.62 6.87
C TYR A 405 -45.57 -5.80 6.13
N THR A 406 -46.77 -6.21 6.51
CA THR A 406 -47.49 -7.31 5.86
C THR A 406 -48.91 -6.89 5.57
N LEU A 407 -49.28 -6.92 4.29
CA LEU A 407 -50.57 -6.52 3.78
C LEU A 407 -51.24 -7.69 3.07
N ASN A 408 -52.56 -7.79 3.21
CA ASN A 408 -53.36 -8.75 2.47
C ASN A 408 -53.99 -8.06 1.26
N THR A 409 -53.97 -8.72 0.11
CA THR A 409 -54.60 -8.19 -1.10
C THR A 409 -55.19 -9.32 -1.95
N LYS A 410 -56.02 -8.97 -2.92
CA LYS A 410 -56.60 -9.93 -3.87
C LYS A 410 -56.16 -9.57 -5.27
N ALA A 411 -55.61 -10.54 -5.99
CA ALA A 411 -55.31 -10.38 -7.41
C ALA A 411 -56.60 -10.39 -8.22
N LYS A 412 -56.98 -9.21 -8.72
CA LYS A 412 -58.09 -9.04 -9.64
C LYS A 412 -57.69 -9.60 -11.02
N PHE A 413 -58.60 -10.39 -11.61
CA PHE A 413 -58.40 -11.11 -12.87
C PHE A 413 -58.63 -10.25 -14.10
#